data_AF-A0A836U618-F1
#
_entry.id   AF-A0A836U618-F1
#
_cell.length_a   1.000
_cell.length_b   1.000
_cell.length_c   1.000
_cell.angle_alpha   90.00
_cell.angle_beta   90.00
_cell.angle_gamma   90.00
#
_symmetry.space_group_name_H-M   'P 1'
#
loop_
_entity.id
_entity.type
_entity.pdbx_description
1 polymer ?
#
loop_
_entity_poly.entity_id
_entity_poly.type
_entity_poly.pdbx_seq_one_letter_code
_entity_poly.pdbx_strand_id
1 'polypeptide(L)'
;MKSELTLGQLESYQQDGVVVVKGLLDAEELQTWRTYVDEAVANRQDRKLANGDMKSGDSYYDKVFTQRLNLWVDHQGMRSLMLDARLGKMATELAGVNGMRIWHDQALIKEPWANPTAWHLDNPYWSFSSRNAISIWVALDLAHCAP
;
A
#
# COMPACT_ATOMS: atom_id res chain seq x y z
N MET A 1 14.87 5.14 4.93
CA MET A 1 13.83 4.11 5.08
C MET A 1 14.49 2.97 5.79
N LYS A 2 13.90 2.54 6.89
CA LYS A 2 14.39 1.42 7.69
C LYS A 2 14.07 0.10 7.01
N SER A 3 14.93 -0.28 6.07
CA SER A 3 14.73 -1.44 5.19
C SER A 3 15.45 -2.72 5.62
N GLU A 4 16.25 -2.67 6.68
CA GLU A 4 16.92 -3.86 7.20
C GLU A 4 15.99 -4.59 8.17
N LEU A 5 15.66 -5.84 7.84
CA LEU A 5 14.81 -6.71 8.65
C LEU A 5 15.68 -7.56 9.59
N THR A 6 15.24 -7.72 10.83
CA THR A 6 15.89 -8.64 11.77
C THR A 6 15.48 -10.08 11.50
N LEU A 7 16.30 -11.05 11.92
CA LEU A 7 15.93 -12.47 11.86
C LEU A 7 14.58 -12.74 12.56
N GLY A 8 14.36 -12.14 13.73
CA GLY A 8 13.08 -12.26 14.43
C GLY A 8 11.89 -11.72 13.63
N GLN A 9 12.06 -10.63 12.86
CA GLN A 9 11.00 -10.12 11.99
C GLN A 9 10.71 -11.07 10.81
N LEU A 10 11.75 -11.67 10.23
CA LEU A 10 11.59 -12.66 9.17
C LEU A 10 10.88 -13.92 9.69
N GLU A 11 11.29 -14.42 10.86
CA GLU A 11 10.67 -15.59 11.50
C GLU A 11 9.21 -15.34 11.87
N SER A 12 8.88 -14.19 12.48
CA SER A 12 7.49 -13.82 12.78
C SER A 12 6.64 -13.72 11.51
N TYR A 13 7.16 -13.13 10.43
CA TYR A 13 6.42 -13.07 9.17
C TYR A 13 6.12 -14.47 8.61
N GLN A 14 7.09 -15.38 8.65
CA GLN A 14 6.92 -16.75 8.16
C GLN A 14 5.93 -17.57 9.02
N GLN A 15 5.85 -17.30 10.32
CA GLN A 15 4.93 -17.98 11.23
C GLN A 15 3.51 -17.39 11.19
N ASP A 16 3.40 -16.07 11.24
CA ASP A 16 2.13 -15.36 11.46
C ASP A 16 1.51 -14.81 10.15
N GLY A 17 2.27 -14.78 9.06
CA GLY A 17 1.87 -14.18 7.78
C GLY A 17 1.89 -12.64 7.77
N VAL A 18 2.32 -12.01 8.87
CA VAL A 18 2.36 -10.55 9.04
C VAL A 18 3.53 -10.15 9.93
N VAL A 19 4.11 -8.97 9.68
CA VAL A 19 5.12 -8.37 10.55
C VAL A 19 4.98 -6.85 10.58
N VAL A 20 5.20 -6.24 11.74
CA VAL A 20 5.16 -4.78 11.93
C VAL A 20 6.58 -4.21 11.94
N VAL A 21 6.87 -3.30 10.99
CA VAL A 21 8.11 -2.54 10.94
C VAL A 21 7.86 -1.12 11.42
N LYS A 22 8.19 -0.85 12.69
CA LYS A 22 8.04 0.50 13.27
C LYS A 22 9.11 1.46 12.76
N GLY A 23 8.69 2.68 12.42
CA GLY A 23 9.56 3.72 11.92
C GLY A 23 10.17 3.36 10.57
N LEU A 24 9.36 2.79 9.67
CA LEU A 24 9.80 2.46 8.31
C LEU A 24 10.31 3.71 7.59
N LEU A 25 9.57 4.82 7.70
CA LEU A 25 9.95 6.12 7.16
C LEU A 25 10.41 7.03 8.29
N ASP A 26 11.48 7.78 8.07
CA ASP A 26 11.80 8.93 8.92
C ASP A 26 10.90 10.14 8.58
N ALA A 27 11.09 11.26 9.27
CA ALA A 27 10.23 12.43 9.11
C ALA A 27 10.30 13.05 7.70
N GLU A 28 11.47 13.04 7.06
CA GLU A 28 11.68 13.62 5.73
C GLU A 28 11.09 12.71 4.65
N GLU A 29 11.33 11.40 4.77
CA GLU A 29 10.74 10.41 3.88
C GLU A 29 9.22 10.36 4.02
N LEU A 30 8.70 10.40 5.25
CA LEU A 30 7.25 10.46 5.49
C LEU A 30 6.63 11.68 4.82
N GLN A 31 7.27 12.85 4.95
CA GLN A 31 6.80 14.07 4.31
C GLN A 31 6.83 13.94 2.78
N THR A 32 7.88 13.33 2.22
CA THR A 32 7.99 13.08 0.78
C THR A 32 6.87 12.15 0.29
N TRP A 33 6.62 11.05 1.01
CA TRP A 33 5.54 10.11 0.68
C TRP A 33 4.16 10.78 0.73
N ARG A 34 3.89 11.59 1.76
CA ARG A 34 2.65 12.37 1.86
C ARG A 34 2.48 13.27 0.65
N THR A 35 3.48 14.09 0.35
CA THR A 35 3.42 15.02 -0.79
C THR A 35 3.12 14.28 -2.11
N TYR A 36 3.82 13.19 -2.40
CA TYR A 36 3.60 12.45 -3.65
C TYR A 36 2.25 11.72 -3.69
N VAL A 37 1.76 11.19 -2.57
CA VAL A 37 0.43 10.58 -2.51
C VAL A 37 -0.65 11.63 -2.70
N ASP A 38 -0.56 12.77 -2.01
CA ASP A 38 -1.55 13.86 -2.10
C ASP A 38 -1.60 14.43 -3.53
N GLU A 39 -0.45 14.71 -4.14
CA GLU A 39 -0.36 15.18 -5.53
C GLU A 39 -0.97 14.16 -6.50
N ALA A 40 -0.62 12.88 -6.36
CA ALA A 40 -1.12 11.82 -7.23
C ALA A 40 -2.63 11.60 -7.09
N VAL A 41 -3.15 11.61 -5.86
CA VAL A 41 -4.58 11.47 -5.58
C VAL A 41 -5.35 12.67 -6.13
N ALA A 42 -4.87 13.90 -5.90
CA ALA A 42 -5.50 15.12 -6.41
C ALA A 42 -5.54 15.15 -7.95
N ASN A 43 -4.44 14.78 -8.61
CA ASN A 43 -4.35 14.69 -10.07
C ASN A 43 -5.33 13.66 -10.65
N ARG A 44 -5.65 12.61 -9.89
CA ARG A 44 -6.55 11.55 -10.31
C ARG A 44 -8.03 11.94 -10.16
N GLN A 45 -8.35 12.99 -9.38
CA GLN A 45 -9.72 13.46 -9.10
C GLN A 45 -10.62 12.29 -8.67
N ASP A 46 -11.74 12.03 -9.35
CA ASP A 46 -12.69 10.94 -9.06
C ASP A 46 -12.31 9.59 -9.68
N ARG A 47 -11.30 9.55 -10.56
CA ARG A 47 -10.89 8.32 -11.26
C ARG A 47 -10.17 7.41 -10.29
N LYS A 48 -10.52 6.13 -10.23
CA LYS A 48 -9.77 5.13 -9.47
C LYS A 48 -8.55 4.61 -10.23
N LEU A 49 -8.64 4.52 -11.56
CA LEU A 49 -7.56 4.04 -12.45
C LEU A 49 -7.09 5.14 -13.41
N ALA A 50 -5.86 5.02 -13.91
CA ALA A 50 -5.23 6.03 -14.77
C ALA A 50 -6.00 6.26 -16.07
N ASN A 51 -6.54 5.17 -16.64
CA ASN A 51 -7.33 5.20 -17.87
C ASN A 51 -8.77 5.72 -17.67
N GLY A 52 -9.23 5.88 -16.42
CA GLY A 52 -10.57 6.37 -16.11
C GLY A 52 -11.70 5.35 -16.20
N ASP A 53 -11.42 4.06 -16.48
CA ASP A 53 -12.44 3.00 -16.63
C ASP A 53 -13.23 2.76 -15.34
N MET A 54 -12.65 3.12 -14.19
CA MET A 54 -13.28 3.01 -12.89
C MET A 54 -13.24 4.37 -12.20
N LYS A 55 -14.39 4.82 -11.68
CA LYS A 55 -14.56 6.07 -10.94
C LYS A 55 -15.15 5.81 -9.56
N SER A 56 -14.92 6.74 -8.63
CA SER A 56 -15.61 6.77 -7.34
C SER A 56 -17.09 7.02 -7.54
N GLY A 57 -17.93 6.27 -6.83
CA GLY A 57 -19.38 6.46 -6.75
C GLY A 57 -19.88 6.51 -5.31
N ASP A 58 -21.16 6.24 -5.11
CA ASP A 58 -21.82 6.27 -3.78
C ASP A 58 -22.13 4.87 -3.21
N SER A 59 -21.52 3.82 -3.76
CA SER A 59 -21.77 2.46 -3.29
C SER A 59 -21.28 2.25 -1.85
N TYR A 60 -21.78 1.20 -1.18
CA TYR A 60 -21.29 0.84 0.15
C TYR A 60 -19.76 0.69 0.20
N TYR A 61 -19.19 0.08 -0.85
CA TYR A 61 -17.75 -0.11 -1.00
C TYR A 61 -16.98 1.19 -1.20
N ASP A 62 -17.56 2.15 -1.92
CA ASP A 62 -16.97 3.50 -2.08
C ASP A 62 -16.90 4.27 -0.76
N LYS A 63 -17.78 3.94 0.18
CA LYS A 63 -17.83 4.53 1.52
C LYS A 63 -16.94 3.82 2.54
N VAL A 64 -16.16 2.81 2.16
CA VAL A 64 -15.13 2.20 3.03
C VAL A 64 -13.83 3.02 2.96
N PHE A 65 -13.44 3.43 1.76
CA PHE A 65 -12.26 4.26 1.48
C PHE A 65 -12.47 5.10 0.22
N THR A 66 -11.91 6.31 0.20
CA THR A 66 -11.50 6.95 -1.06
C THR A 66 -10.25 6.21 -1.57
N GLN A 67 -10.36 5.62 -2.77
CA GLN A 67 -9.33 4.73 -3.30
C GLN A 67 -8.79 5.19 -4.64
N ARG A 68 -7.47 5.18 -4.80
CA ARG A 68 -6.80 5.38 -6.10
C ARG A 68 -5.78 4.26 -6.30
N LEU A 69 -5.85 3.57 -7.44
CA LEU A 69 -4.98 2.45 -7.77
C LEU A 69 -3.97 2.84 -8.85
N ASN A 70 -2.80 2.19 -8.82
CA ASN A 70 -1.74 2.34 -9.81
C ASN A 70 -1.35 3.80 -10.03
N LEU A 71 -1.18 4.57 -8.96
CA LEU A 71 -0.69 5.94 -9.04
C LEU A 71 0.75 5.99 -9.58
N TRP A 72 1.54 4.94 -9.39
CA TRP A 72 2.90 4.81 -9.93
C TRP A 72 2.97 4.83 -11.47
N VAL A 73 1.84 4.55 -12.14
CA VAL A 73 1.77 4.48 -13.62
C VAL A 73 1.80 5.87 -14.25
N ASP A 74 1.17 6.86 -13.62
CA ASP A 74 0.98 8.21 -14.17
C ASP A 74 1.53 9.34 -13.28
N HIS A 75 2.09 9.01 -12.10
CA HIS A 75 2.75 9.98 -11.23
C HIS A 75 4.23 9.62 -10.99
N GLN A 76 5.15 10.52 -11.37
CA GLN A 76 6.59 10.25 -11.29
C GLN A 76 7.13 10.09 -9.86
N GLY A 77 6.61 10.86 -8.89
CA GLY A 77 6.95 10.71 -7.47
C GLY A 77 6.55 9.32 -6.93
N MET A 78 5.27 8.94 -7.06
CA MET A 78 4.83 7.56 -6.76
C MET A 78 5.65 6.48 -7.47
N ARG A 79 6.04 6.69 -8.73
CA ARG A 79 6.90 5.75 -9.45
C ARG A 79 8.26 5.57 -8.77
N SER A 80 8.88 6.65 -8.31
CA SER A 80 10.18 6.57 -7.63
C SER A 80 10.06 5.86 -6.27
N LEU A 81 8.96 6.08 -5.54
CA LEU A 81 8.69 5.37 -4.28
C LEU A 81 8.48 3.88 -4.51
N MET A 82 7.60 3.51 -5.44
CA MET A 82 7.22 2.13 -5.69
C MET A 82 8.39 1.31 -6.25
N LEU A 83 9.23 1.91 -7.08
CA LEU A 83 10.42 1.25 -7.65
C LEU A 83 11.68 1.39 -6.76
N ASP A 84 11.55 1.85 -5.52
CA ASP A 84 12.67 1.89 -4.58
C ASP A 84 13.17 0.47 -4.28
N ALA A 85 14.44 0.22 -4.61
CA ALA A 85 15.06 -1.10 -4.45
C ALA A 85 15.02 -1.60 -2.98
N ARG A 86 14.95 -0.70 -2.00
CA ARG A 86 14.84 -1.05 -0.59
C ARG A 86 13.49 -1.71 -0.27
N LEU A 87 12.38 -1.26 -0.89
CA LEU A 87 11.07 -1.94 -0.75
C LEU A 87 11.10 -3.32 -1.40
N GLY A 88 11.69 -3.41 -2.60
CA GLY A 88 11.89 -4.67 -3.29
C GLY A 88 12.67 -5.68 -2.46
N LYS A 89 13.80 -5.25 -1.87
CA LYS A 89 14.64 -6.07 -0.97
C LYS A 89 13.83 -6.61 0.20
N MET A 90 13.12 -5.75 0.94
CA MET A 90 12.29 -6.17 2.07
C MET A 90 11.25 -7.20 1.66
N ALA A 91 10.53 -6.95 0.56
CA ALA A 91 9.50 -7.86 0.08
C ALA A 91 10.09 -9.23 -0.30
N THR A 92 11.24 -9.24 -0.98
CA THR A 92 11.93 -10.47 -1.37
C THR A 92 12.49 -11.26 -0.19
N GLU A 93 13.01 -10.57 0.83
CA GLU A 93 13.51 -11.20 2.07
C GLU A 93 12.36 -11.83 2.86
N LEU A 94 11.24 -11.10 3.02
CA LEU A 94 10.04 -11.63 3.68
C LEU A 94 9.47 -12.83 2.94
N ALA A 95 9.38 -12.77 1.60
CA ALA A 95 8.88 -13.85 0.77
C ALA A 95 9.85 -15.03 0.61
N GLY A 96 11.15 -14.85 0.90
CA GLY A 96 12.18 -15.85 0.61
C GLY A 96 12.36 -16.13 -0.89
N VAL A 97 12.26 -15.10 -1.74
CA VAL A 97 12.38 -15.23 -3.21
C VAL A 97 13.46 -14.31 -3.77
N ASN A 98 13.93 -14.59 -4.99
CA ASN A 98 14.98 -13.79 -5.64
C ASN A 98 14.49 -12.51 -6.32
N GLY A 99 13.17 -12.30 -6.41
CA GLY A 99 12.61 -11.14 -7.08
C GLY A 99 11.09 -11.08 -6.99
N MET A 100 10.57 -9.86 -7.02
CA MET A 100 9.12 -9.57 -7.05
C MET A 100 8.82 -8.53 -8.11
N ARG A 101 7.57 -8.52 -8.56
CA ARG A 101 7.03 -7.49 -9.46
C ARG A 101 5.90 -6.77 -8.74
N ILE A 102 5.81 -5.47 -8.96
CA ILE A 102 4.69 -4.67 -8.46
C ILE A 102 3.48 -4.98 -9.33
N TRP A 103 2.39 -5.40 -8.68
CA TRP A 103 1.11 -5.55 -9.36
C TRP A 103 0.30 -4.26 -9.31
N HIS A 104 0.18 -3.67 -8.12
CA HIS A 104 -0.33 -2.31 -7.97
C HIS A 104 0.23 -1.60 -6.74
N ASP A 105 0.10 -0.28 -6.73
CA ASP A 105 -0.02 0.52 -5.50
C ASP A 105 -1.48 0.96 -5.31
N GLN A 106 -1.86 1.26 -4.07
CA GLN A 106 -3.19 1.71 -3.73
C GLN A 106 -3.15 2.74 -2.60
N ALA A 107 -3.63 3.95 -2.88
CA ALA A 107 -3.97 4.91 -1.84
C ALA A 107 -5.33 4.55 -1.23
N LEU A 108 -5.39 4.43 0.09
CA LEU A 108 -6.59 4.10 0.88
C LEU A 108 -6.81 5.20 1.92
N ILE A 109 -7.74 6.12 1.65
CA ILE A 109 -8.05 7.24 2.54
C ILE A 109 -9.37 6.96 3.24
N LYS A 110 -9.34 6.92 4.58
CA LYS A 110 -10.53 6.61 5.39
C LYS A 110 -11.11 7.89 5.95
N GLU A 111 -12.24 8.30 5.40
CA GLU A 111 -12.99 9.46 5.90
C GLU A 111 -13.58 9.17 7.28
N PRO A 112 -13.81 10.21 8.10
CA PRO A 112 -14.59 10.08 9.32
C PRO A 112 -15.94 9.38 9.05
N TRP A 113 -16.31 8.43 9.90
CA TRP A 113 -17.56 7.66 9.78
C TRP A 113 -17.67 6.77 8.53
N ALA A 114 -16.56 6.53 7.82
CA ALA A 114 -16.51 5.55 6.76
C ALA A 114 -16.81 4.13 7.27
N ASN A 115 -17.35 3.30 6.38
CA ASN A 115 -17.70 1.91 6.68
C ASN A 115 -16.47 1.10 7.14
N PRO A 116 -16.65 0.09 8.01
CA PRO A 116 -15.56 -0.78 8.42
C PRO A 116 -15.04 -1.63 7.26
N THR A 117 -13.78 -2.04 7.32
CA THR A 117 -13.24 -3.04 6.41
C THR A 117 -13.61 -4.42 6.95
N ALA A 118 -14.35 -5.21 6.17
CA ALA A 118 -14.74 -6.56 6.57
C ALA A 118 -13.54 -7.52 6.60
N TRP A 119 -13.66 -8.64 7.32
CA TRP A 119 -12.68 -9.72 7.28
C TRP A 119 -12.55 -10.30 5.87
N HIS A 120 -11.33 -10.39 5.35
CA HIS A 120 -11.05 -10.94 4.03
C HIS A 120 -9.58 -11.38 3.89
N LEU A 121 -9.31 -12.04 2.76
CA LEU A 121 -7.97 -12.25 2.22
C LEU A 121 -7.86 -11.42 0.93
N ASP A 122 -6.70 -10.87 0.63
CA ASP A 122 -6.50 -10.04 -0.57
C ASP A 122 -6.49 -10.86 -1.86
N ASN A 123 -5.74 -11.98 -1.87
CA ASN A 123 -5.46 -12.77 -3.07
C ASN A 123 -6.70 -13.20 -3.88
N PRO A 124 -7.86 -13.56 -3.28
CA PRO A 124 -9.09 -13.83 -4.03
C PRO A 124 -9.61 -12.67 -4.91
N TYR A 125 -9.23 -11.43 -4.60
CA TYR A 125 -9.63 -10.24 -5.38
C TYR A 125 -8.64 -9.89 -6.50
N TRP A 126 -7.52 -10.61 -6.61
CA TRP A 126 -6.45 -10.29 -7.55
C TRP A 126 -6.58 -11.12 -8.82
N SER A 127 -6.23 -10.51 -9.97
CA SER A 127 -6.30 -11.18 -11.28
C SER A 127 -5.10 -12.08 -11.59
N PHE A 128 -4.35 -12.47 -10.56
CA PHE A 128 -3.21 -13.37 -10.63
C PHE A 128 -3.15 -14.24 -9.36
N SER A 129 -2.37 -15.31 -9.42
CA SER A 129 -2.14 -16.17 -8.26
C SER A 129 -0.63 -16.36 -8.03
N SER A 130 -0.18 -16.10 -6.81
CA SER A 130 1.16 -16.48 -6.36
C SER A 130 1.10 -16.79 -4.86
N ARG A 131 1.81 -17.85 -4.43
CA ARG A 131 1.97 -18.17 -3.01
C ARG A 131 2.81 -17.14 -2.26
N ASN A 132 3.63 -16.39 -3.00
CA ASN A 132 4.59 -15.43 -2.47
C ASN A 132 4.12 -13.99 -2.72
N ALA A 133 2.83 -13.77 -2.98
CA ALA A 133 2.29 -12.43 -3.14
C ALA A 133 2.18 -11.75 -1.76
N ILE A 134 2.67 -10.52 -1.66
CA ILE A 134 2.75 -9.76 -0.40
C ILE A 134 2.20 -8.36 -0.62
N SER A 135 1.45 -7.87 0.37
CA SER A 135 1.07 -6.47 0.52
C SER A 135 1.97 -5.79 1.55
N ILE A 136 2.44 -4.57 1.27
CA ILE A 136 3.12 -3.71 2.25
C ILE A 136 2.21 -2.55 2.56
N TRP A 137 1.71 -2.47 3.80
CA TRP A 137 0.84 -1.39 4.25
C TRP A 137 1.66 -0.33 4.99
N VAL A 138 1.71 0.89 4.44
CA VAL A 138 2.49 2.00 5.00
C VAL A 138 1.54 3.07 5.52
N ALA A 139 1.57 3.30 6.83
CA ALA A 139 0.82 4.38 7.46
C ALA A 139 1.48 5.73 7.12
N LEU A 140 0.76 6.59 6.41
CA LEU A 140 1.20 7.97 6.16
C LEU A 140 0.69 8.94 7.21
N ASP A 141 -0.43 8.62 7.85
CA ASP A 141 -0.97 9.36 8.98
C ASP A 141 -1.18 8.47 10.19
N LEU A 142 -1.40 9.11 11.35
CA LEU A 142 -1.70 8.40 12.57
C LEU A 142 -3.02 7.64 12.40
N ALA A 143 -2.94 6.30 12.41
CA ALA A 143 -4.11 5.44 12.47
C ALA A 143 -4.42 5.13 13.93
N HIS A 144 -5.46 5.76 14.47
CA HIS A 144 -6.01 5.47 15.79
C HIS A 144 -7.37 4.81 15.62
N CYS A 145 -7.65 3.80 16.44
CA CYS A 145 -9.02 3.30 16.55
C CYS A 145 -9.88 4.43 17.12
N ALA A 146 -11.04 4.70 16.50
CA ALA A 146 -12.05 5.51 17.14
C ALA A 146 -12.41 4.87 18.50
N PRO A 147 -12.59 5.67 19.57
CA PRO A 147 -12.97 5.16 20.89
C PRO A 147 -14.32 4.45 20.87
#